data_AF-A0A945X6E1-F1
#
_entry.id   AF-A0A945X6E1-F1
#
_cell.length_a   1.000
_cell.length_b   1.000
_cell.length_c   1.000
_cell.angle_alpha   90.00
_cell.angle_beta   90.00
_cell.angle_gamma   90.00
#
_symmetry.space_group_name_H-M   'P 1'
#
loop_
_entity.id
_entity.type
_entity.pdbx_description
1 polymer ?
#
loop_
_entity_poly.entity_id
_entity_poly.type
_entity_poly.pdbx_seq_one_letter_code
_entity_poly.pdbx_strand_id
1 'polypeptide(L)'
;MKRTALKDLLTTLCGVAVVILCVSMSHAESSKPLGKGEAVLEKSQIEFLDKLMRDTFRFMSEAADPVTGLTGNTQGDFSFVNSTPIGLHIASLAIGSELGLLDADEAAAKFGKVLDTMEKIHFKQDGFFPNFITRDLANKFGSVMIISDYNFYPVGMVVARQVWPQYAERITKYLDFIKWELLYNKEANRVVAGYDLAKRKAAHEGLWLASDARCAVTMMVGSGAAPARVWAGQILSKMETEYGTIHTPGMNFGGTYIAGITGLFMYESDLVDVGATVGNMGWFQYQFSRKRNYPLWGWSNSFIVGRHYSAAGMIPEWNVSPHALSMLLEYYPRHVTATLQKMDKMGGRIPPAGSEGKEWGLLGCYDMERNLWGDYYLSLEQGMMFVGLANFLHGNIAKKLFTRDPVVKRGLQLSEPYLKRDPKLPELWAERDAEPIKETGTVEKAGWERAAESVVELDLTKMISHQPDILNVTQSEGATVVKGSGDWKAASVGIPVSSLDIAGLDRVEFEFGSFEGNTPSLGSMRFRMSDKVGQSRWSYVTLEPGSTHYSVKARDIYCFTFDHVIESMALVFERESWFYHHALFRSNEFSLRIKAIRIIAKKPATQR
;
A
#
# COMPACT_ATOMS: atom_id res chain seq x y z
N MET A 1 -21.96 75.64 44.40
CA MET A 1 -21.16 76.19 45.53
C MET A 1 -19.69 75.87 45.24
N LYS A 2 -18.77 76.86 45.22
CA LYS A 2 -17.30 76.76 44.93
C LYS A 2 -16.94 76.08 43.56
N ARG A 3 -16.47 76.72 42.47
CA ARG A 3 -15.69 77.95 42.16
C ARG A 3 -14.15 77.75 42.17
N THR A 4 -13.51 77.94 40.99
CA THR A 4 -12.08 78.31 40.73
C THR A 4 -10.96 77.30 41.14
N ALA A 5 -9.78 77.20 40.50
CA ALA A 5 -9.13 77.80 39.30
C ALA A 5 -8.14 76.75 38.71
N LEU A 6 -7.88 76.61 37.40
CA LEU A 6 -7.02 77.42 36.49
C LEU A 6 -5.56 77.64 36.97
N LYS A 7 -4.60 76.84 36.45
CA LYS A 7 -3.47 77.29 35.59
C LYS A 7 -2.37 76.22 35.39
N ASP A 8 -2.11 75.92 34.12
CA ASP A 8 -0.81 75.78 33.44
C ASP A 8 0.38 75.09 34.15
N LEU A 9 0.82 73.95 33.60
CA LEU A 9 2.04 73.97 32.76
C LEU A 9 2.09 72.82 31.72
N LEU A 10 2.69 73.15 30.58
CA LEU A 10 2.99 72.37 29.38
C LEU A 10 3.46 70.93 29.70
N THR A 11 3.15 69.89 28.92
CA THR A 11 3.73 69.66 27.56
C THR A 11 3.08 68.41 26.93
N THR A 12 2.73 68.26 25.64
CA THR A 12 2.50 69.19 24.51
C THR A 12 1.79 68.43 23.36
N LEU A 13 0.78 69.07 22.72
CA LEU A 13 0.17 68.80 21.39
C LEU A 13 -0.53 67.46 21.05
N CYS A 14 -1.84 67.60 20.78
CA CYS A 14 -2.60 67.10 19.62
C CYS A 14 -2.68 65.60 19.26
N GLY A 15 -3.80 65.11 18.73
CA GLY A 15 -5.05 65.81 18.43
C GLY A 15 -5.95 65.03 17.46
N VAL A 16 -7.20 64.88 17.87
CA VAL A 16 -8.40 64.47 17.11
C VAL A 16 -8.24 64.30 15.58
N ALA A 17 -8.47 63.08 15.08
CA ALA A 17 -9.19 62.85 13.83
C ALA A 17 -9.81 61.44 13.79
N VAL A 18 -11.14 61.36 13.59
CA VAL A 18 -11.80 60.13 13.15
C VAL A 18 -11.54 59.99 11.65
N VAL A 19 -10.94 58.88 11.22
CA VAL A 19 -10.78 58.55 9.80
C VAL A 19 -11.14 57.09 9.58
N ILE A 20 -12.13 56.85 8.72
CA ILE A 20 -12.38 55.54 8.13
C ILE A 20 -11.27 55.29 7.11
N LEU A 21 -10.46 54.26 7.31
CA LEU A 21 -9.44 53.84 6.35
C LEU A 21 -9.50 52.33 6.15
N CYS A 22 -9.84 51.93 4.93
CA CYS A 22 -9.44 50.63 4.40
C CYS A 22 -7.91 50.57 4.41
N VAL A 23 -7.34 49.55 5.07
CA VAL A 23 -5.93 49.20 4.90
C VAL A 23 -5.86 47.79 4.35
N SER A 24 -5.70 47.71 3.04
CA SER A 24 -5.22 46.52 2.36
C SER A 24 -3.73 46.30 2.66
N MET A 25 -3.37 45.07 2.98
CA MET A 25 -2.01 44.51 2.93
C MET A 25 -0.94 45.12 3.85
N SER A 26 -0.53 44.33 4.85
CA SER A 26 0.90 44.06 5.03
C SER A 26 1.10 42.55 5.03
N HIS A 27 2.07 42.08 4.23
CA HIS A 27 2.54 40.71 4.32
C HIS A 27 3.31 40.57 5.63
N ALA A 28 2.82 39.72 6.54
CA ALA A 28 3.55 39.29 7.73
C ALA A 28 3.82 37.78 7.60
N GLU A 29 5.09 37.50 7.33
CA GLU A 29 5.84 36.24 7.36
C GLU A 29 5.10 34.91 7.58
N SER A 30 5.44 33.95 6.72
CA SER A 30 4.99 32.56 6.75
C SER A 30 5.46 31.80 8.00
N SER A 31 4.77 31.99 9.11
CA SER A 31 4.77 31.05 10.24
C SER A 31 3.79 29.92 9.95
N LYS A 32 4.10 29.07 8.95
CA LYS A 32 3.43 27.77 8.81
C LYS A 32 3.63 27.02 10.14
N PRO A 33 2.59 26.44 10.75
CA PRO A 33 2.79 25.54 11.88
C PRO A 33 3.53 24.31 11.36
N LEU A 34 4.83 24.26 11.64
CA LEU A 34 5.66 23.09 11.36
C LEU A 34 5.00 21.86 11.99
N GLY A 35 4.93 20.77 11.25
CA GLY A 35 4.52 19.48 11.81
C GLY A 35 5.46 19.11 12.96
N LYS A 36 4.94 18.47 14.02
CA LYS A 36 5.77 18.05 15.16
C LYS A 36 7.01 17.22 14.76
N GLY A 37 6.97 16.56 13.60
CA GLY A 37 8.08 15.79 13.03
C GLY A 37 9.13 16.60 12.24
N GLU A 38 8.87 17.84 11.82
CA GLU A 38 9.90 18.65 11.13
C GLU A 38 10.97 19.16 12.11
N ALA A 39 10.59 19.34 13.39
CA ALA A 39 11.49 19.79 14.46
C ALA A 39 12.56 18.76 14.87
N VAL A 40 12.53 17.52 14.37
CA VAL A 40 13.52 16.47 14.67
C VAL A 40 14.49 16.18 13.53
N LEU A 41 14.40 16.91 12.40
CA LEU A 41 15.29 16.77 11.24
C LEU A 41 16.25 17.96 11.11
N GLU A 42 17.43 17.70 10.57
CA GLU A 42 18.37 18.76 10.20
C GLU A 42 17.86 19.58 9.01
N LYS A 43 18.32 20.84 8.89
CA LYS A 43 17.97 21.71 7.74
C LYS A 43 18.31 21.06 6.39
N SER A 44 19.45 20.38 6.30
CA SER A 44 19.92 19.63 5.12
C SER A 44 18.99 18.47 4.74
N GLN A 45 18.35 17.84 5.73
CA GLN A 45 17.37 16.77 5.55
C GLN A 45 16.04 17.32 5.06
N ILE A 46 15.57 18.45 5.60
CA ILE A 46 14.39 19.17 5.11
C ILE A 46 14.60 19.66 3.66
N GLU A 47 15.76 20.24 3.35
CA GLU A 47 16.12 20.67 1.99
C GLU A 47 16.16 19.50 0.99
N PHE A 48 16.66 18.33 1.42
CA PHE A 48 16.61 17.10 0.64
C PHE A 48 15.16 16.64 0.37
N LEU A 49 14.31 16.61 1.41
CA LEU A 49 12.92 16.19 1.27
C LEU A 49 12.10 17.17 0.38
N ASP A 50 12.34 18.48 0.49
CA ASP A 50 11.69 19.49 -0.37
C ASP A 50 12.12 19.33 -1.83
N LYS A 51 13.41 19.11 -2.12
CA LYS A 51 13.84 18.81 -3.49
C LYS A 51 13.18 17.53 -4.01
N LEU A 52 13.18 16.48 -3.19
CA LEU A 52 12.57 15.20 -3.55
C LEU A 52 11.06 15.35 -3.84
N MET A 53 10.34 16.12 -3.02
CA MET A 53 8.93 16.45 -3.22
C MET A 53 8.70 17.19 -4.54
N ARG A 54 9.53 18.19 -4.85
CA ARG A 54 9.43 18.97 -6.11
C ARG A 54 9.69 18.10 -7.33
N ASP A 55 10.72 17.26 -7.30
CA ASP A 55 11.04 16.35 -8.41
C ASP A 55 9.93 15.32 -8.61
N THR A 56 9.41 14.71 -7.54
CA THR A 56 8.24 13.82 -7.60
C THR A 56 6.99 14.55 -8.13
N PHE A 57 6.78 15.82 -7.78
CA PHE A 57 5.69 16.63 -8.33
C PHE A 57 5.84 16.88 -9.84
N ARG A 58 7.08 17.11 -10.34
CA ARG A 58 7.32 17.27 -11.78
C ARG A 58 6.88 16.03 -12.55
N PHE A 59 7.15 14.83 -12.04
CA PHE A 59 6.56 13.62 -12.63
C PHE A 59 5.03 13.72 -12.67
N MET A 60 4.38 14.02 -11.54
CA MET A 60 2.92 14.09 -11.47
C MET A 60 2.29 15.17 -12.38
N SER A 61 3.05 16.20 -12.77
CA SER A 61 2.60 17.30 -13.66
C SER A 61 2.97 17.09 -15.14
N GLU A 62 4.07 16.39 -15.43
CA GLU A 62 4.60 16.17 -16.78
C GLU A 62 4.19 14.81 -17.38
N ALA A 63 4.12 13.75 -16.58
CA ALA A 63 3.80 12.38 -17.02
C ALA A 63 2.29 12.14 -17.14
N ALA A 64 1.64 12.98 -17.96
CA ALA A 64 0.22 12.91 -18.30
C ALA A 64 0.03 12.80 -19.83
N ASP A 65 -0.97 12.03 -20.25
CA ASP A 65 -1.28 11.85 -21.67
C ASP A 65 -1.70 13.19 -22.30
N PRO A 66 -1.01 13.69 -23.34
CA PRO A 66 -1.35 14.95 -23.99
C PRO A 66 -2.72 14.93 -24.70
N VAL A 67 -3.37 13.77 -24.86
CA VAL A 67 -4.75 13.67 -25.36
C VAL A 67 -5.76 13.78 -24.22
N THR A 68 -5.70 12.85 -23.26
CA THR A 68 -6.73 12.72 -22.20
C THR A 68 -6.48 13.57 -20.96
N GLY A 69 -5.24 14.02 -20.72
CA GLY A 69 -4.81 14.66 -19.48
C GLY A 69 -4.66 13.69 -18.30
N LEU A 70 -5.01 12.42 -18.45
CA LEU A 70 -4.84 11.42 -17.40
C LEU A 70 -3.37 11.06 -17.23
N THR A 71 -2.96 10.74 -16.00
CA THR A 71 -1.66 10.11 -15.76
C THR A 71 -1.60 8.71 -16.40
N GLY A 72 -0.41 8.28 -16.79
CA GLY A 72 -0.18 6.92 -17.28
C GLY A 72 -0.20 5.88 -16.16
N ASN A 73 -0.04 4.61 -16.53
CA ASN A 73 0.39 3.57 -15.61
C ASN A 73 1.84 3.84 -15.18
N THR A 74 2.76 3.90 -16.15
CA THR A 74 4.15 4.34 -15.96
C THR A 74 4.45 5.60 -16.77
N GLN A 75 5.69 6.09 -16.73
CA GLN A 75 6.13 7.28 -17.48
C GLN A 75 5.93 7.23 -19.00
N GLY A 76 5.77 6.02 -19.58
CA GLY A 76 5.59 5.81 -21.02
C GLY A 76 4.37 4.96 -21.41
N ASP A 77 3.67 4.35 -20.44
CA ASP A 77 2.48 3.53 -20.68
C ASP A 77 1.20 4.30 -20.34
N PHE A 78 0.55 4.81 -21.39
CA PHE A 78 -0.77 5.46 -21.29
C PHE A 78 -1.88 4.58 -21.89
N SER A 79 -1.68 3.28 -22.06
CA SER A 79 -2.68 2.38 -22.67
C SER A 79 -3.92 2.20 -21.79
N PHE A 80 -3.70 2.13 -20.47
CA PHE A 80 -4.71 2.16 -19.43
C PHE A 80 -4.13 2.74 -18.15
N VAL A 81 -4.99 3.08 -17.20
CA VAL A 81 -4.59 3.52 -15.86
C VAL A 81 -5.61 3.04 -14.82
N ASN A 82 -5.16 2.76 -13.60
CA ASN A 82 -6.06 2.44 -12.48
C ASN A 82 -6.70 3.73 -11.91
N SER A 83 -7.87 3.62 -11.27
CA SER A 83 -8.55 4.76 -10.64
C SER A 83 -7.76 5.41 -9.49
N THR A 84 -6.92 4.67 -8.76
CA THR A 84 -6.08 5.21 -7.68
C THR A 84 -5.04 6.23 -8.18
N PRO A 85 -4.19 5.93 -9.18
CA PRO A 85 -3.33 6.92 -9.83
C PRO A 85 -4.05 8.18 -10.30
N ILE A 86 -5.26 8.08 -10.90
CA ILE A 86 -6.01 9.27 -11.34
C ILE A 86 -6.39 10.14 -10.14
N GLY A 87 -6.91 9.52 -9.06
CA GLY A 87 -7.23 10.21 -7.82
C GLY A 87 -6.03 10.92 -7.19
N LEU A 88 -4.89 10.23 -7.13
CA LEU A 88 -3.62 10.77 -6.64
C LEU A 88 -3.04 11.85 -7.56
N HIS A 89 -3.22 11.77 -8.87
CA HIS A 89 -2.83 12.80 -9.82
C HIS A 89 -3.67 14.08 -9.66
N ILE A 90 -4.99 13.96 -9.52
CA ILE A 90 -5.88 15.09 -9.23
C ILE A 90 -5.49 15.76 -7.90
N ALA A 91 -5.31 14.97 -6.83
CA ALA A 91 -4.85 15.49 -5.54
C ALA A 91 -3.46 16.14 -5.65
N SER A 92 -2.54 15.55 -6.42
CA SER A 92 -1.20 16.10 -6.67
C SER A 92 -1.27 17.47 -7.35
N LEU A 93 -2.06 17.63 -8.42
CA LEU A 93 -2.25 18.92 -9.10
C LEU A 93 -2.82 19.99 -8.16
N ALA A 94 -3.81 19.63 -7.34
CA ALA A 94 -4.46 20.55 -6.41
C ALA A 94 -3.50 21.01 -5.31
N ILE A 95 -2.76 20.08 -4.70
CA ILE A 95 -1.73 20.37 -3.70
C ILE A 95 -0.57 21.16 -4.32
N GLY A 96 -0.12 20.81 -5.53
CA GLY A 96 0.93 21.53 -6.24
C GLY A 96 0.56 22.97 -6.56
N SER A 97 -0.71 23.23 -6.89
CA SER A 97 -1.27 24.58 -7.07
C SER A 97 -1.26 25.38 -5.76
N GLU A 98 -1.80 24.84 -4.67
CA GLU A 98 -1.80 25.48 -3.33
C GLU A 98 -0.39 25.75 -2.77
N LEU A 99 0.61 25.00 -3.23
CA LEU A 99 2.02 25.16 -2.86
C LEU A 99 2.82 26.04 -3.81
N GLY A 100 2.25 26.51 -4.92
CA GLY A 100 2.96 27.28 -5.95
C GLY A 100 4.05 26.47 -6.67
N LEU A 101 3.92 25.14 -6.74
CA LEU A 101 4.78 24.26 -7.53
C LEU A 101 4.41 24.23 -9.02
N LEU A 102 3.17 24.64 -9.32
CA LEU A 102 2.61 24.84 -10.65
C LEU A 102 1.83 26.15 -10.64
N ASP A 103 1.80 26.85 -11.78
CA ASP A 103 0.94 28.01 -11.94
C ASP A 103 -0.54 27.64 -11.70
N ALA A 104 -1.32 28.55 -11.11
CA ALA A 104 -2.69 28.26 -10.70
C ALA A 104 -3.64 28.05 -11.90
N ASP A 105 -3.47 28.82 -12.97
CA ASP A 105 -4.28 28.69 -14.19
C ASP A 105 -3.83 27.46 -14.98
N GLU A 106 -2.51 27.16 -15.06
CA GLU A 106 -2.02 25.91 -15.64
C GLU A 106 -2.56 24.68 -14.88
N ALA A 107 -2.52 24.69 -13.55
CA ALA A 107 -3.04 23.60 -12.72
C ALA A 107 -4.55 23.40 -12.91
N ALA A 108 -5.32 24.50 -12.92
CA ALA A 108 -6.75 24.48 -13.18
C ALA A 108 -7.09 24.00 -14.60
N ALA A 109 -6.26 24.30 -15.60
CA ALA A 109 -6.41 23.81 -16.97
C ALA A 109 -6.10 22.30 -17.08
N LYS A 110 -5.04 21.82 -16.42
CA LYS A 110 -4.72 20.37 -16.36
C LYS A 110 -5.83 19.58 -15.70
N PHE A 111 -6.33 20.02 -14.54
CA PHE A 111 -7.46 19.37 -13.89
C PHE A 111 -8.76 19.46 -14.72
N GLY A 112 -9.05 20.61 -15.32
CA GLY A 112 -10.19 20.78 -16.22
C GLY A 112 -10.21 19.74 -17.35
N LYS A 113 -9.04 19.47 -17.94
CA LYS A 113 -8.88 18.42 -18.96
C LYS A 113 -9.11 17.00 -18.43
N VAL A 114 -8.61 16.68 -17.23
CA VAL A 114 -8.91 15.40 -16.56
C VAL A 114 -10.41 15.24 -16.35
N LEU A 115 -11.09 16.29 -15.90
CA LEU A 115 -12.53 16.31 -15.68
C LEU A 115 -13.33 16.13 -16.99
N ASP A 116 -12.98 16.89 -18.03
CA ASP A 116 -13.58 16.81 -19.37
C ASP A 116 -13.40 15.44 -20.02
N THR A 117 -12.32 14.72 -19.70
CA THR A 117 -12.09 13.35 -20.13
C THR A 117 -12.93 12.37 -19.32
N MET A 118 -12.86 12.43 -18.00
CA MET A 118 -13.55 11.47 -17.12
C MET A 118 -15.07 11.55 -17.24
N GLU A 119 -15.66 12.71 -17.55
CA GLU A 119 -17.09 12.82 -17.85
C GLU A 119 -17.52 12.00 -19.08
N LYS A 120 -16.62 11.77 -20.05
CA LYS A 120 -16.89 11.03 -21.30
C LYS A 120 -16.80 9.52 -21.16
N ILE A 121 -16.38 8.98 -20.01
CA ILE A 121 -16.24 7.53 -19.80
C ILE A 121 -17.56 6.79 -20.13
N HIS A 122 -17.49 5.87 -21.10
CA HIS A 122 -18.69 5.23 -21.65
C HIS A 122 -19.29 4.23 -20.67
N PHE A 123 -18.44 3.43 -20.03
CA PHE A 123 -18.87 2.35 -19.16
C PHE A 123 -18.88 2.78 -17.68
N LYS A 124 -19.89 3.59 -17.34
CA LYS A 124 -20.20 4.03 -15.97
C LYS A 124 -21.61 3.60 -15.57
N GLN A 125 -21.76 3.12 -14.33
CA GLN A 125 -23.04 2.61 -13.83
C GLN A 125 -23.18 2.92 -12.34
N ASP A 126 -24.30 3.53 -11.96
CA ASP A 126 -24.60 3.92 -10.56
C ASP A 126 -23.53 4.82 -9.90
N GLY A 127 -22.86 5.64 -10.70
CA GLY A 127 -21.76 6.54 -10.30
C GLY A 127 -20.36 5.88 -10.26
N PHE A 128 -20.32 4.56 -10.38
CA PHE A 128 -19.10 3.77 -10.43
C PHE A 128 -18.59 3.57 -11.86
N PHE A 129 -17.31 3.27 -12.00
CA PHE A 129 -16.63 2.85 -13.23
C PHE A 129 -15.59 1.76 -12.90
N PRO A 130 -15.09 0.98 -13.88
CA PRO A 130 -14.15 -0.12 -13.62
C PRO A 130 -12.83 0.34 -13.03
N ASN A 131 -12.10 -0.57 -12.35
CA ASN A 131 -10.78 -0.28 -11.77
C ASN A 131 -9.79 0.28 -12.80
N PHE A 132 -9.80 -0.26 -14.02
CA PHE A 132 -8.90 0.12 -15.09
C PHE A 132 -9.67 0.86 -16.19
N ILE A 133 -9.18 2.04 -16.52
CA ILE A 133 -9.73 2.93 -17.53
C ILE A 133 -8.80 2.90 -18.75
N THR A 134 -9.33 2.50 -19.90
CA THR A 134 -8.60 2.53 -21.18
C THR A 134 -8.43 3.96 -21.67
N ARG A 135 -7.35 4.23 -22.41
CA ARG A 135 -7.11 5.54 -23.03
C ARG A 135 -8.26 6.01 -23.95
N ASP A 136 -8.93 5.07 -24.62
CA ASP A 136 -10.08 5.33 -25.50
C ASP A 136 -11.41 5.52 -24.76
N LEU A 137 -11.41 5.37 -23.43
CA LEU A 137 -12.56 5.47 -22.52
C LEU A 137 -13.72 4.50 -22.81
N ALA A 138 -13.50 3.51 -23.70
CA ALA A 138 -14.50 2.53 -24.10
C ALA A 138 -14.67 1.40 -23.06
N ASN A 139 -13.63 1.13 -22.25
CA ASN A 139 -13.57 0.20 -21.13
C ASN A 139 -14.14 -1.22 -21.37
N LYS A 140 -13.26 -2.18 -21.65
CA LYS A 140 -13.59 -3.62 -21.77
C LYS A 140 -12.76 -4.58 -20.90
N PHE A 141 -11.91 -4.09 -19.99
CA PHE A 141 -11.07 -4.96 -19.15
C PHE A 141 -11.86 -5.88 -18.20
N GLY A 142 -12.99 -5.40 -17.68
CA GLY A 142 -13.86 -6.15 -16.78
C GLY A 142 -15.03 -5.31 -16.31
N SER A 143 -16.05 -5.95 -15.76
CA SER A 143 -17.23 -5.25 -15.23
C SER A 143 -17.14 -4.91 -13.75
N VAL A 144 -16.09 -5.32 -13.04
CA VAL A 144 -15.99 -5.13 -11.59
C VAL A 144 -15.25 -3.82 -11.26
N MET A 145 -15.88 -3.02 -10.40
CA MET A 145 -15.26 -1.98 -9.59
C MET A 145 -14.89 -2.57 -8.22
N ILE A 146 -13.71 -2.28 -7.69
CA ILE A 146 -13.26 -2.61 -6.34
C ILE A 146 -13.07 -1.30 -5.55
N ILE A 147 -13.64 -1.23 -4.35
CA ILE A 147 -13.71 0.00 -3.55
C ILE A 147 -12.33 0.49 -3.06
N SER A 148 -11.36 -0.41 -2.94
CA SER A 148 -9.95 -0.10 -2.63
C SER A 148 -9.32 0.83 -3.66
N ASP A 149 -9.65 0.62 -4.94
CA ASP A 149 -9.08 1.38 -6.05
C ASP A 149 -9.94 2.59 -6.40
N TYR A 150 -11.27 2.41 -6.39
CA TYR A 150 -12.19 3.44 -6.84
C TYR A 150 -12.22 4.66 -5.92
N ASN A 151 -12.11 4.46 -4.60
CA ASN A 151 -12.35 5.52 -3.61
C ASN A 151 -11.41 6.74 -3.75
N PHE A 152 -10.20 6.56 -4.31
CA PHE A 152 -9.22 7.61 -4.45
C PHE A 152 -9.59 8.61 -5.54
N TYR A 153 -10.39 8.23 -6.54
CA TYR A 153 -10.90 9.19 -7.51
C TYR A 153 -11.88 10.19 -6.86
N PRO A 154 -12.93 9.78 -6.11
CA PRO A 154 -13.71 10.69 -5.27
C PRO A 154 -12.88 11.46 -4.23
N VAL A 155 -11.82 10.89 -3.64
CA VAL A 155 -10.89 11.64 -2.76
C VAL A 155 -10.21 12.79 -3.52
N GLY A 156 -9.65 12.51 -4.71
CA GLY A 156 -9.04 13.52 -5.57
C GLY A 156 -10.05 14.61 -5.97
N MET A 157 -11.27 14.21 -6.33
CA MET A 157 -12.37 15.13 -6.66
C MET A 157 -12.78 16.00 -5.47
N VAL A 158 -12.87 15.43 -4.26
CA VAL A 158 -13.12 16.17 -3.01
C VAL A 158 -12.01 17.19 -2.77
N VAL A 159 -10.74 16.82 -2.92
CA VAL A 159 -9.59 17.73 -2.79
C VAL A 159 -9.62 18.83 -3.86
N ALA A 160 -9.92 18.49 -5.11
CA ALA A 160 -10.04 19.44 -6.23
C ALA A 160 -11.14 20.48 -6.00
N ARG A 161 -12.30 20.08 -5.43
CA ARG A 161 -13.41 20.99 -5.08
C ARG A 161 -13.00 22.05 -4.05
N GLN A 162 -11.95 21.80 -3.27
CA GLN A 162 -11.42 22.74 -2.29
C GLN A 162 -10.45 23.78 -2.88
N VAL A 163 -9.89 23.53 -4.06
CA VAL A 163 -8.86 24.37 -4.71
C VAL A 163 -9.40 25.12 -5.92
N TRP A 164 -10.34 24.52 -6.68
CA TRP A 164 -10.90 25.12 -7.90
C TRP A 164 -12.42 25.27 -7.84
N PRO A 165 -12.94 26.35 -7.20
CA PRO A 165 -14.37 26.64 -7.09
C PRO A 165 -15.12 26.67 -8.43
N GLN A 166 -14.45 27.05 -9.52
CA GLN A 166 -15.02 27.08 -10.88
C GLN A 166 -15.49 25.70 -11.39
N TYR A 167 -15.00 24.59 -10.80
CA TYR A 167 -15.44 23.24 -11.12
C TYR A 167 -16.34 22.62 -10.04
N ALA A 168 -16.63 23.34 -8.95
CA ALA A 168 -17.31 22.78 -7.78
C ALA A 168 -18.71 22.22 -8.09
N GLU A 169 -19.46 22.82 -9.02
CA GLU A 169 -20.77 22.30 -9.46
C GLU A 169 -20.63 20.95 -10.18
N ARG A 170 -19.72 20.86 -11.17
CA ARG A 170 -19.43 19.62 -11.92
C ARG A 170 -18.99 18.50 -10.97
N ILE A 171 -18.09 18.81 -10.05
CA ILE A 171 -17.60 17.86 -9.04
C ILE A 171 -18.73 17.41 -8.12
N THR A 172 -19.55 18.34 -7.62
CA THR A 172 -20.68 18.02 -6.72
C THR A 172 -21.69 17.12 -7.42
N LYS A 173 -22.05 17.43 -8.67
CA LYS A 173 -22.92 16.58 -9.50
C LYS A 173 -22.36 15.17 -9.70
N TYR A 174 -21.04 15.00 -9.80
CA TYR A 174 -20.43 13.67 -9.84
C TYR A 174 -20.50 12.96 -8.47
N LEU A 175 -20.11 13.63 -7.38
CA LEU A 175 -20.09 13.04 -6.04
C LEU A 175 -21.50 12.62 -5.58
N ASP A 176 -22.52 13.42 -5.88
CA ASP A 176 -23.93 13.13 -5.57
C ASP A 176 -24.52 12.00 -6.45
N PHE A 177 -23.87 11.66 -7.57
CA PHE A 177 -24.28 10.55 -8.44
C PHE A 177 -23.73 9.19 -7.97
N ILE A 178 -22.81 9.16 -7.01
CA ILE A 178 -22.22 7.92 -6.48
C ILE A 178 -23.19 7.22 -5.53
N LYS A 179 -23.70 6.05 -5.94
CA LYS A 179 -24.61 5.23 -5.12
C LYS A 179 -23.89 4.37 -4.11
N TRP A 180 -23.23 5.03 -3.17
CA TRP A 180 -22.51 4.44 -2.05
C TRP A 180 -23.33 3.38 -1.28
N GLU A 181 -24.66 3.51 -1.23
CA GLU A 181 -25.55 2.58 -0.53
C GLU A 181 -25.55 1.17 -1.12
N LEU A 182 -25.19 1.03 -2.41
CA LEU A 182 -25.04 -0.28 -3.08
C LEU A 182 -23.82 -1.07 -2.58
N LEU A 183 -22.89 -0.41 -1.88
CA LEU A 183 -21.71 -1.03 -1.29
C LEU A 183 -21.90 -1.39 0.20
N TYR A 184 -23.04 -1.06 0.82
CA TYR A 184 -23.29 -1.34 2.24
C TYR A 184 -24.28 -2.49 2.46
N ASN A 185 -23.79 -3.63 2.94
CA ASN A 185 -24.63 -4.71 3.44
C ASN A 185 -25.14 -4.35 4.85
N LYS A 186 -26.43 -4.01 4.94
CA LYS A 186 -27.11 -3.62 6.19
C LYS A 186 -27.20 -4.73 7.22
N GLU A 187 -27.38 -5.97 6.78
CA GLU A 187 -27.55 -7.16 7.64
C GLU A 187 -26.22 -7.56 8.28
N ALA A 188 -25.17 -7.71 7.46
CA ALA A 188 -23.81 -7.99 7.91
C ALA A 188 -23.09 -6.77 8.52
N ASN A 189 -23.71 -5.58 8.46
CA ASN A 189 -23.12 -4.29 8.84
C ASN A 189 -21.76 -4.01 8.15
N ARG A 190 -21.57 -4.50 6.92
CA ARG A 190 -20.25 -4.60 6.27
C ARG A 190 -20.23 -3.91 4.91
N VAL A 191 -19.09 -3.36 4.52
CA VAL A 191 -18.89 -2.86 3.15
C VAL A 191 -18.49 -4.04 2.26
N VAL A 192 -19.12 -4.19 1.09
CA VAL A 192 -18.68 -5.17 0.09
C VAL A 192 -17.48 -4.61 -0.67
N ALA A 193 -16.52 -5.47 -1.02
CA ALA A 193 -15.26 -5.01 -1.58
C ALA A 193 -15.40 -4.50 -3.02
N GLY A 194 -16.49 -4.79 -3.72
CA GLY A 194 -16.71 -4.32 -5.09
C GLY A 194 -18.15 -4.42 -5.60
N TYR A 195 -18.32 -4.05 -6.87
CA TYR A 195 -19.60 -3.99 -7.58
C TYR A 195 -19.40 -4.37 -9.05
N ASP A 196 -20.17 -5.34 -9.53
CA ASP A 196 -20.24 -5.73 -10.94
C ASP A 196 -21.19 -4.78 -11.68
N LEU A 197 -20.63 -3.84 -12.44
CA LEU A 197 -21.32 -2.80 -13.19
C LEU A 197 -22.28 -3.39 -14.25
N ALA A 198 -21.90 -4.50 -14.88
CA ALA A 198 -22.71 -5.14 -15.93
C ALA A 198 -23.91 -5.89 -15.33
N LYS A 199 -23.70 -6.57 -14.20
CA LYS A 199 -24.76 -7.31 -13.49
C LYS A 199 -25.51 -6.47 -12.43
N ARG A 200 -25.05 -5.25 -12.18
CA ARG A 200 -25.56 -4.27 -11.20
C ARG A 200 -25.75 -4.87 -9.80
N LYS A 201 -24.72 -5.57 -9.31
CA LYS A 201 -24.75 -6.27 -8.01
C LYS A 201 -23.42 -6.18 -7.28
N ALA A 202 -23.46 -6.36 -5.96
CA ALA A 202 -22.26 -6.54 -5.14
C ALA A 202 -21.36 -7.67 -5.68
N ALA A 203 -20.05 -7.44 -5.61
CA ALA A 203 -19.00 -8.38 -5.96
C ALA A 203 -17.92 -8.38 -4.88
N HIS A 204 -17.31 -9.53 -4.60
CA HIS A 204 -16.31 -9.75 -3.56
C HIS A 204 -16.79 -9.48 -2.11
N GLU A 205 -16.41 -10.39 -1.21
CA GLU A 205 -16.88 -10.37 0.17
C GLU A 205 -16.01 -9.52 1.06
N GLY A 206 -16.63 -8.49 1.65
CA GLY A 206 -16.15 -7.84 2.87
C GLY A 206 -14.91 -6.95 2.73
N LEU A 207 -14.91 -5.86 3.49
CA LEU A 207 -13.77 -4.97 3.59
C LEU A 207 -13.02 -5.18 4.91
N TRP A 208 -11.68 -5.09 4.87
CA TRP A 208 -10.85 -5.03 6.07
C TRP A 208 -10.79 -3.61 6.61
N LEU A 209 -10.81 -3.44 7.93
CA LEU A 209 -10.70 -2.13 8.55
C LEU A 209 -9.33 -1.48 8.24
N ALA A 210 -8.24 -2.23 8.41
CA ALA A 210 -6.88 -1.75 8.15
C ALA A 210 -6.45 -1.88 6.67
N SER A 211 -7.34 -1.51 5.74
CA SER A 211 -7.06 -1.41 4.30
C SER A 211 -7.22 0.01 3.75
N ASP A 212 -6.78 0.19 2.52
CA ASP A 212 -6.86 1.34 1.60
C ASP A 212 -8.26 1.94 1.37
N ALA A 213 -9.34 1.30 1.84
CA ALA A 213 -10.70 1.73 1.55
C ALA A 213 -11.30 2.78 2.52
N ARG A 214 -10.64 3.11 3.65
CA ARG A 214 -11.20 3.93 4.75
C ARG A 214 -11.73 5.31 4.35
N CYS A 215 -11.16 5.93 3.30
CA CYS A 215 -11.68 7.18 2.74
C CYS A 215 -13.11 7.02 2.19
N ALA A 216 -13.43 5.91 1.52
CA ALA A 216 -14.80 5.61 1.09
C ALA A 216 -15.72 5.40 2.29
N VAL A 217 -15.32 4.61 3.29
CA VAL A 217 -16.14 4.39 4.50
C VAL A 217 -16.53 5.72 5.14
N THR A 218 -15.59 6.67 5.23
CA THR A 218 -15.84 8.04 5.72
C THR A 218 -16.87 8.78 4.84
N MET A 219 -16.74 8.74 3.51
CA MET A 219 -17.69 9.38 2.58
C MET A 219 -19.07 8.70 2.57
N MET A 220 -19.15 7.38 2.75
CA MET A 220 -20.40 6.62 2.89
C MET A 220 -21.17 7.04 4.15
N VAL A 221 -20.47 7.28 5.27
CA VAL A 221 -21.08 7.81 6.50
C VAL A 221 -21.47 9.28 6.34
N GLY A 222 -20.62 10.08 5.69
CA GLY A 222 -20.86 11.51 5.46
C GLY A 222 -22.05 11.83 4.56
N SER A 223 -22.24 11.03 3.51
CA SER A 223 -23.40 11.11 2.60
C SER A 223 -24.69 10.52 3.22
N GLY A 224 -24.57 9.71 4.27
CA GLY A 224 -25.69 8.99 4.88
C GLY A 224 -26.03 7.66 4.20
N ALA A 225 -25.23 7.23 3.21
CA ALA A 225 -25.36 5.94 2.54
C ALA A 225 -25.10 4.73 3.45
N ALA A 226 -24.28 4.92 4.50
CA ALA A 226 -24.10 3.97 5.60
C ALA A 226 -24.19 4.67 6.96
N PRO A 227 -24.70 4.00 8.01
CA PRO A 227 -24.62 4.51 9.38
C PRO A 227 -23.21 4.35 9.93
N ALA A 228 -22.78 5.22 10.84
CA ALA A 228 -21.43 5.19 11.44
C ALA A 228 -21.03 3.84 12.06
N ARG A 229 -22.00 3.02 12.52
CA ARG A 229 -21.73 1.65 13.00
C ARG A 229 -21.03 0.74 11.97
N VAL A 230 -20.98 1.12 10.69
CA VAL A 230 -20.27 0.41 9.63
C VAL A 230 -18.81 0.15 10.02
N TRP A 231 -18.13 1.08 10.67
CA TRP A 231 -16.73 0.90 11.12
C TRP A 231 -16.52 -0.37 11.95
N ALA A 232 -17.46 -0.70 12.85
CA ALA A 232 -17.38 -1.88 13.70
C ALA A 232 -17.73 -3.22 13.01
N GLY A 233 -18.25 -3.20 11.78
CA GLY A 233 -18.61 -4.42 11.02
C GLY A 233 -17.57 -4.89 10.00
N GLN A 234 -16.48 -4.13 9.82
CA GLN A 234 -15.40 -4.49 8.91
C GLN A 234 -14.51 -5.59 9.48
N ILE A 235 -13.74 -6.26 8.63
CA ILE A 235 -12.88 -7.39 9.01
C ILE A 235 -11.66 -6.86 9.78
N LEU A 236 -11.43 -7.38 10.98
CA LEU A 236 -10.34 -6.98 11.88
C LEU A 236 -9.54 -8.20 12.37
N SER A 237 -9.07 -9.04 11.44
CA SER A 237 -8.13 -10.10 11.80
C SER A 237 -6.77 -9.48 12.12
N LYS A 238 -6.17 -9.91 13.23
CA LYS A 238 -4.95 -9.31 13.79
C LYS A 238 -3.79 -10.30 13.85
N MET A 239 -2.60 -9.74 13.95
CA MET A 239 -1.35 -10.45 14.20
C MET A 239 -0.61 -9.74 15.32
N GLU A 240 -0.09 -10.49 16.29
CA GLU A 240 0.73 -9.94 17.35
C GLU A 240 2.20 -10.07 16.99
N THR A 241 2.95 -8.98 17.12
CA THR A 241 4.41 -8.95 16.95
C THR A 241 5.07 -8.45 18.22
N GLU A 242 6.39 -8.63 18.34
CA GLU A 242 7.20 -8.02 19.40
C GLU A 242 7.12 -6.48 19.44
N TYR A 243 6.64 -5.85 18.35
CA TYR A 243 6.45 -4.41 18.24
C TYR A 243 4.98 -3.97 18.40
N GLY A 244 4.08 -4.89 18.75
CA GLY A 244 2.65 -4.64 18.96
C GLY A 244 1.76 -5.27 17.88
N THR A 245 0.46 -5.01 18.01
CA THR A 245 -0.58 -5.54 17.12
C THR A 245 -0.51 -4.88 15.73
N ILE A 246 -0.64 -5.70 14.69
CA ILE A 246 -0.75 -5.29 13.30
C ILE A 246 -1.97 -5.97 12.69
N HIS A 247 -2.92 -5.18 12.18
CA HIS A 247 -4.12 -5.71 11.55
C HIS A 247 -3.89 -6.08 10.08
N THR A 248 -4.53 -7.17 9.66
CA THR A 248 -4.58 -7.62 8.26
C THR A 248 -5.42 -6.64 7.42
N PRO A 249 -5.15 -6.51 6.10
CA PRO A 249 -4.35 -7.42 5.27
C PRO A 249 -2.91 -6.96 5.05
N GLY A 250 -2.53 -5.73 5.45
CA GLY A 250 -1.23 -5.09 5.23
C GLY A 250 -0.04 -6.03 4.99
N MET A 251 0.56 -6.57 6.06
CA MET A 251 1.75 -7.43 5.97
C MET A 251 1.58 -8.69 5.12
N ASN A 252 0.39 -9.28 5.08
CA ASN A 252 0.12 -10.52 4.35
C ASN A 252 -0.30 -10.28 2.88
N PHE A 253 -0.47 -9.04 2.44
CA PHE A 253 -1.13 -8.73 1.16
C PHE A 253 -0.46 -7.62 0.34
N GLY A 254 -0.20 -6.45 0.91
CA GLY A 254 0.32 -5.32 0.12
C GLY A 254 1.23 -4.33 0.86
N GLY A 255 1.72 -4.72 2.04
CA GLY A 255 2.64 -3.94 2.86
C GLY A 255 2.10 -2.56 3.18
N THR A 256 2.98 -1.55 3.16
CA THR A 256 2.64 -0.20 3.62
C THR A 256 1.57 0.50 2.79
N TYR A 257 1.45 0.23 1.48
CA TYR A 257 0.37 0.78 0.64
C TYR A 257 -1.01 0.50 1.24
N ILE A 258 -1.35 -0.79 1.41
CA ILE A 258 -2.70 -1.18 1.82
C ILE A 258 -3.04 -0.69 3.23
N ALA A 259 -2.09 -0.69 4.17
CA ALA A 259 -2.38 -0.18 5.50
C ALA A 259 -2.44 1.37 5.56
N GLY A 260 -1.57 2.04 4.80
CA GLY A 260 -1.16 3.43 5.03
C GLY A 260 -1.74 4.49 4.10
N ILE A 261 -2.18 4.17 2.88
CA ILE A 261 -2.53 5.19 1.88
C ILE A 261 -3.65 6.14 2.34
N THR A 262 -4.67 5.66 3.08
CA THR A 262 -5.74 6.54 3.59
C THR A 262 -5.24 7.53 4.63
N GLY A 263 -4.16 7.18 5.35
CA GLY A 263 -3.45 8.06 6.27
C GLY A 263 -2.82 9.28 5.57
N LEU A 264 -2.67 9.27 4.24
CA LEU A 264 -2.30 10.46 3.46
C LEU A 264 -3.42 11.52 3.41
N PHE A 265 -4.67 11.14 3.66
CA PHE A 265 -5.83 12.03 3.61
C PHE A 265 -6.57 12.15 4.95
N MET A 266 -6.37 11.21 5.87
CA MET A 266 -7.05 11.14 7.17
C MET A 266 -6.07 11.24 8.35
N TYR A 267 -6.54 11.81 9.47
CA TYR A 267 -5.80 11.89 10.74
C TYR A 267 -5.99 10.58 11.52
N GLU A 268 -5.12 9.61 11.22
CA GLU A 268 -5.25 8.22 11.69
C GLU A 268 -4.11 7.76 12.60
N SER A 269 -3.01 8.51 12.74
CA SER A 269 -1.75 8.09 13.38
C SER A 269 -1.83 7.79 14.88
N ASP A 270 -2.87 8.28 15.54
CA ASP A 270 -3.24 8.05 16.94
C ASP A 270 -4.36 6.99 17.11
N LEU A 271 -4.84 6.37 16.03
CA LEU A 271 -5.90 5.35 16.08
C LEU A 271 -5.34 3.95 16.38
N VAL A 272 -5.93 3.29 17.37
CA VAL A 272 -5.50 1.98 17.89
C VAL A 272 -5.57 0.88 16.85
N ASP A 273 -6.61 0.85 16.01
CA ASP A 273 -6.79 -0.25 15.05
C ASP A 273 -6.02 -0.02 13.74
N VAL A 274 -5.90 1.23 13.27
CA VAL A 274 -5.39 1.55 11.92
C VAL A 274 -4.07 2.32 11.93
N GLY A 275 -3.91 3.35 12.75
CA GLY A 275 -2.65 4.08 12.92
C GLY A 275 -1.57 3.21 13.54
N ALA A 276 -1.91 2.51 14.62
CA ALA A 276 -0.99 1.57 15.24
C ALA A 276 -0.58 0.43 14.31
N THR A 277 -1.47 -0.02 13.41
CA THR A 277 -1.11 -1.00 12.37
C THR A 277 -0.03 -0.45 11.43
N VAL A 278 -0.16 0.80 10.97
CA VAL A 278 0.84 1.43 10.09
C VAL A 278 2.16 1.67 10.82
N GLY A 279 2.12 2.25 12.02
CA GLY A 279 3.31 2.49 12.85
C GLY A 279 4.03 1.18 13.20
N ASN A 280 3.34 0.21 13.81
CA ASN A 280 3.94 -1.06 14.18
C ASN A 280 4.50 -1.83 12.98
N MET A 281 3.84 -1.79 11.81
CA MET A 281 4.37 -2.40 10.59
C MET A 281 5.60 -1.67 10.03
N GLY A 282 5.62 -0.33 10.05
CA GLY A 282 6.80 0.45 9.66
C GLY A 282 8.00 0.15 10.56
N TRP A 283 7.77 0.06 11.86
CA TRP A 283 8.81 -0.30 12.82
C TRP A 283 9.28 -1.75 12.67
N PHE A 284 8.34 -2.68 12.45
CA PHE A 284 8.65 -4.07 12.13
C PHE A 284 9.55 -4.16 10.90
N GLN A 285 9.24 -3.44 9.81
CA GLN A 285 10.08 -3.41 8.62
C GLN A 285 11.50 -2.89 8.92
N TYR A 286 11.62 -1.80 9.68
CA TYR A 286 12.91 -1.24 10.07
C TYR A 286 13.76 -2.22 10.90
N GLN A 287 13.18 -2.85 11.92
CA GLN A 287 13.90 -3.82 12.75
C GLN A 287 14.18 -5.13 12.00
N PHE A 288 13.29 -5.54 11.09
CA PHE A 288 13.48 -6.68 10.21
C PHE A 288 14.68 -6.49 9.27
N SER A 289 14.81 -5.32 8.64
CA SER A 289 15.98 -5.01 7.79
C SER A 289 17.28 -5.06 8.59
N ARG A 290 17.28 -4.57 9.83
CA ARG A 290 18.41 -4.70 10.77
C ARG A 290 18.73 -6.16 11.11
N LYS A 291 17.73 -6.99 11.44
CA LYS A 291 17.89 -8.44 11.72
C LYS A 291 18.46 -9.20 10.52
N ARG A 292 18.09 -8.82 9.30
CA ARG A 292 18.56 -9.42 8.04
C ARG A 292 19.84 -8.77 7.48
N ASN A 293 20.36 -7.71 8.13
CA ASN A 293 21.46 -6.87 7.65
C ASN A 293 21.26 -6.33 6.21
N TYR A 294 20.04 -5.91 5.88
CA TYR A 294 19.71 -5.38 4.56
C TYR A 294 20.06 -3.89 4.41
N PRO A 295 20.56 -3.46 3.23
CA PRO A 295 21.01 -2.09 3.02
C PRO A 295 19.87 -1.07 3.10
N LEU A 296 18.63 -1.50 2.83
CA LEU A 296 17.44 -0.66 2.74
C LEU A 296 16.23 -1.39 3.36
N TRP A 297 15.13 -0.65 3.53
CA TRP A 297 13.82 -1.15 3.94
C TRP A 297 12.72 -0.36 3.23
N GLY A 298 11.47 -0.78 3.40
CA GLY A 298 10.30 -0.16 2.75
C GLY A 298 9.60 -1.17 1.85
N TRP A 299 8.87 -2.11 2.45
CA TRP A 299 8.14 -3.15 1.74
C TRP A 299 6.66 -2.80 1.56
N SER A 300 6.22 -2.88 0.31
CA SER A 300 4.89 -2.54 -0.15
C SER A 300 4.67 -3.21 -1.51
N ASN A 301 3.43 -3.29 -1.98
CA ASN A 301 3.20 -3.61 -3.39
C ASN A 301 3.87 -2.53 -4.27
N SER A 302 4.73 -3.01 -5.16
CA SER A 302 5.45 -2.27 -6.21
C SER A 302 5.72 -3.19 -7.40
N PHE A 303 6.31 -2.72 -8.52
CA PHE A 303 6.90 -3.69 -9.45
C PHE A 303 8.07 -4.42 -8.81
N ILE A 304 8.31 -5.62 -9.30
CA ILE A 304 9.50 -6.42 -8.99
C ILE A 304 10.46 -6.26 -10.17
N VAL A 305 11.74 -5.97 -9.91
CA VAL A 305 12.73 -5.71 -10.98
C VAL A 305 12.78 -6.86 -12.00
N GLY A 306 12.50 -6.54 -13.27
CA GLY A 306 12.42 -7.51 -14.38
C GLY A 306 11.18 -8.42 -14.36
N ARG A 307 10.11 -8.05 -13.64
CA ARG A 307 8.87 -8.82 -13.48
C ARG A 307 7.66 -7.86 -13.37
N HIS A 308 6.46 -8.44 -13.19
CA HIS A 308 5.21 -7.70 -13.06
C HIS A 308 5.03 -7.03 -11.68
N TYR A 309 3.96 -6.23 -11.57
CA TYR A 309 3.53 -5.61 -10.31
C TYR A 309 3.17 -6.67 -9.26
N SER A 310 3.67 -6.50 -8.04
CA SER A 310 3.35 -7.37 -6.90
C SER A 310 1.96 -7.07 -6.37
N ALA A 311 1.18 -8.11 -6.11
CA ALA A 311 -0.16 -8.02 -5.57
C ALA A 311 -0.45 -9.24 -4.67
N ALA A 312 -1.51 -9.13 -3.86
CA ALA A 312 -2.08 -10.24 -3.09
C ALA A 312 -1.10 -11.10 -2.27
N GLY A 313 -0.05 -10.49 -1.72
CA GLY A 313 0.99 -11.12 -0.90
C GLY A 313 2.30 -11.41 -1.64
N MET A 314 2.37 -11.16 -2.96
CA MET A 314 3.56 -11.43 -3.80
C MET A 314 4.71 -10.41 -3.63
N ILE A 315 4.94 -9.89 -2.44
CA ILE A 315 6.08 -9.00 -2.14
C ILE A 315 7.31 -9.86 -1.83
N PRO A 316 8.38 -9.84 -2.64
CA PRO A 316 9.62 -10.55 -2.33
C PRO A 316 10.38 -9.84 -1.20
N GLU A 317 11.06 -10.60 -0.34
CA GLU A 317 11.90 -10.05 0.73
C GLU A 317 13.01 -9.13 0.21
N TRP A 318 13.57 -9.43 -0.97
CA TRP A 318 14.67 -8.69 -1.58
C TRP A 318 14.24 -7.43 -2.36
N ASN A 319 12.94 -7.14 -2.48
CA ASN A 319 12.43 -6.02 -3.28
C ASN A 319 11.79 -4.94 -2.38
N VAL A 320 12.41 -3.76 -2.32
CA VAL A 320 11.93 -2.60 -1.53
C VAL A 320 11.53 -1.45 -2.45
N SER A 321 10.80 -0.47 -1.92
CA SER A 321 10.22 0.63 -2.70
C SER A 321 10.12 1.95 -1.91
N PRO A 322 10.45 3.11 -2.51
CA PRO A 322 10.45 4.40 -1.80
C PRO A 322 9.09 4.90 -1.32
N HIS A 323 7.98 4.65 -2.04
CA HIS A 323 6.66 5.17 -1.60
C HIS A 323 6.23 4.56 -0.28
N ALA A 324 6.65 3.31 0.00
CA ALA A 324 6.42 2.64 1.27
C ALA A 324 6.94 3.46 2.46
N LEU A 325 8.07 4.15 2.29
CA LEU A 325 8.69 5.00 3.30
C LEU A 325 7.97 6.35 3.44
N SER A 326 7.50 6.93 2.33
CA SER A 326 6.82 8.24 2.34
C SER A 326 5.56 8.29 3.22
N MET A 327 4.80 7.19 3.28
CA MET A 327 3.62 7.05 4.15
C MET A 327 3.98 6.91 5.64
N LEU A 328 5.25 6.71 5.96
CA LEU A 328 5.76 6.54 7.33
C LEU A 328 6.43 7.81 7.88
N LEU A 329 6.51 8.90 7.10
CA LEU A 329 7.10 10.19 7.53
C LEU A 329 6.44 10.78 8.79
N GLU A 330 5.14 10.54 9.00
CA GLU A 330 4.42 11.00 10.21
C GLU A 330 4.79 10.20 11.47
N TYR A 331 5.35 8.99 11.31
CA TYR A 331 5.67 8.06 12.38
C TYR A 331 7.18 8.06 12.69
N TYR A 332 8.01 7.93 11.65
CA TYR A 332 9.47 7.71 11.76
C TYR A 332 10.27 8.63 10.83
N PRO A 333 10.15 9.97 10.96
CA PRO A 333 10.77 10.91 10.02
C PRO A 333 12.28 10.78 9.93
N ARG A 334 13.01 10.52 11.04
CA ARG A 334 14.47 10.38 11.01
C ARG A 334 14.89 9.12 10.26
N HIS A 335 14.32 7.96 10.59
CA HIS A 335 14.67 6.70 9.92
C HIS A 335 14.25 6.68 8.45
N VAL A 336 13.07 7.22 8.12
CA VAL A 336 12.61 7.37 6.73
C VAL A 336 13.53 8.27 5.93
N THR A 337 13.84 9.47 6.44
CA THR A 337 14.64 10.45 5.69
C THR A 337 16.05 9.95 5.42
N ALA A 338 16.70 9.34 6.42
CA ALA A 338 18.01 8.72 6.24
C ALA A 338 17.98 7.59 5.17
N THR A 339 16.89 6.83 5.10
CA THR A 339 16.72 5.75 4.13
C THR A 339 16.49 6.30 2.71
N LEU A 340 15.67 7.33 2.56
CA LEU A 340 15.48 8.03 1.27
C LEU A 340 16.77 8.69 0.78
N GLN A 341 17.56 9.29 1.68
CA GLN A 341 18.90 9.80 1.34
C GLN A 341 19.87 8.70 0.92
N LYS A 342 19.80 7.51 1.55
CA LYS A 342 20.59 6.33 1.14
C LYS A 342 20.15 5.82 -0.24
N MET A 343 18.84 5.79 -0.52
CA MET A 343 18.29 5.44 -1.85
C MET A 343 18.79 6.37 -2.96
N ASP A 344 18.80 7.69 -2.72
CA ASP A 344 19.34 8.67 -3.68
C ASP A 344 20.84 8.45 -3.94
N LYS A 345 21.64 8.32 -2.85
CA LYS A 345 23.08 7.99 -2.93
C LYS A 345 23.36 6.67 -3.66
N MET A 346 22.42 5.73 -3.63
CA MET A 346 22.48 4.44 -4.34
C MET A 346 21.94 4.52 -5.79
N GLY A 347 21.80 5.72 -6.35
CA GLY A 347 21.43 5.95 -7.74
C GLY A 347 19.92 5.94 -8.02
N GLY A 348 19.08 5.95 -6.99
CA GLY A 348 17.62 5.85 -7.15
C GLY A 348 16.96 7.02 -7.88
N ARG A 349 17.68 8.13 -8.10
CA ARG A 349 17.22 9.30 -8.88
C ARG A 349 17.89 9.42 -10.26
N ILE A 350 18.64 8.39 -10.69
CA ILE A 350 19.16 8.29 -12.06
C ILE A 350 17.99 7.91 -12.98
N PRO A 351 17.60 8.75 -13.96
CA PRO A 351 16.43 8.44 -14.78
C PRO A 351 16.63 7.18 -15.64
N PRO A 352 15.56 6.42 -15.94
CA PRO A 352 15.61 5.29 -16.84
C PRO A 352 15.71 5.77 -18.30
N ALA A 353 16.00 4.82 -19.20
CA ALA A 353 16.09 5.10 -20.63
C ALA A 353 14.78 5.70 -21.18
N GLY A 354 14.88 6.72 -22.03
CA GLY A 354 13.73 7.47 -22.53
C GLY A 354 13.17 8.51 -21.55
N SER A 355 13.87 8.79 -20.45
CA SER A 355 13.57 9.86 -19.49
C SER A 355 14.83 10.64 -19.08
N GLU A 356 15.83 10.65 -19.95
CA GLU A 356 17.10 11.33 -19.74
C GLU A 356 16.91 12.83 -19.46
N GLY A 357 17.61 13.34 -18.45
CA GLY A 357 17.49 14.74 -18.02
C GLY A 357 16.21 15.08 -17.25
N LYS A 358 15.30 14.14 -17.00
CA LYS A 358 14.12 14.35 -16.14
C LYS A 358 14.49 14.26 -14.66
N GLU A 359 14.09 15.26 -13.88
CA GLU A 359 14.14 15.21 -12.41
C GLU A 359 12.75 14.80 -11.88
N TRP A 360 12.49 13.50 -11.81
CA TRP A 360 11.15 12.92 -11.55
C TRP A 360 11.00 12.18 -10.22
N GLY A 361 11.94 12.38 -9.29
CA GLY A 361 11.93 11.75 -7.96
C GLY A 361 12.76 10.47 -7.91
N LEU A 362 12.41 9.55 -7.00
CA LEU A 362 13.02 8.21 -6.90
C LEU A 362 12.29 7.20 -7.81
N LEU A 363 13.05 6.26 -8.38
CA LEU A 363 12.55 5.10 -9.12
C LEU A 363 11.70 4.17 -8.24
N GLY A 364 10.76 3.44 -8.85
CA GLY A 364 9.68 2.75 -8.13
C GLY A 364 10.09 1.58 -7.23
N CYS A 365 11.16 0.84 -7.55
CA CYS A 365 11.62 -0.28 -6.71
C CYS A 365 13.11 -0.59 -6.85
N TYR A 366 13.62 -1.38 -5.91
CA TYR A 366 15.02 -1.80 -5.83
C TYR A 366 15.18 -3.27 -5.44
N ASP A 367 15.93 -4.03 -6.24
CA ASP A 367 16.37 -5.40 -5.98
C ASP A 367 17.68 -5.37 -5.18
N MET A 368 17.59 -5.67 -3.88
CA MET A 368 18.71 -5.65 -2.94
C MET A 368 19.73 -6.78 -3.17
N GLU A 369 19.32 -7.91 -3.76
CA GLU A 369 20.25 -9.02 -4.07
C GLU A 369 21.11 -8.71 -5.30
N ARG A 370 20.53 -7.99 -6.28
CA ARG A 370 21.19 -7.62 -7.52
C ARG A 370 21.84 -6.25 -7.51
N ASN A 371 21.54 -5.42 -6.51
CA ASN A 371 21.93 -4.02 -6.44
C ASN A 371 21.44 -3.25 -7.70
N LEU A 372 20.14 -3.36 -8.00
CA LEU A 372 19.56 -2.87 -9.24
C LEU A 372 18.22 -2.16 -8.99
N TRP A 373 18.08 -0.94 -9.50
CA TRP A 373 16.80 -0.22 -9.53
C TRP A 373 15.90 -0.71 -10.67
N GLY A 374 14.59 -0.65 -10.47
CA GLY A 374 13.61 -0.77 -11.54
C GLY A 374 13.68 0.43 -12.48
N ASP A 375 13.49 0.21 -13.77
CA ASP A 375 13.63 1.17 -14.88
C ASP A 375 12.36 2.00 -15.14
N TYR A 376 11.62 2.33 -14.09
CA TYR A 376 10.30 2.97 -14.21
C TYR A 376 9.97 3.94 -13.07
N TYR A 377 9.06 4.86 -13.40
CA TYR A 377 8.27 5.63 -12.45
C TYR A 377 6.81 5.20 -12.60
N LEU A 378 6.20 4.63 -11.55
CA LEU A 378 4.79 4.23 -11.55
C LEU A 378 3.94 5.34 -10.91
N SER A 379 2.89 5.77 -11.59
CA SER A 379 2.09 6.94 -11.17
C SER A 379 1.37 6.75 -9.84
N LEU A 380 1.07 5.49 -9.48
CA LEU A 380 0.59 5.09 -8.15
C LEU A 380 1.59 5.46 -7.04
N GLU A 381 2.86 5.13 -7.26
CA GLU A 381 3.95 5.25 -6.29
C GLU A 381 4.39 6.71 -6.16
N GLN A 382 4.57 7.41 -7.29
CA GLN A 382 4.90 8.84 -7.30
C GLN A 382 3.77 9.68 -6.68
N GLY A 383 2.52 9.33 -6.94
CA GLY A 383 1.36 9.99 -6.34
C GLY A 383 1.32 9.87 -4.81
N MET A 384 1.51 8.66 -4.28
CA MET A 384 1.63 8.46 -2.82
C MET A 384 2.84 9.20 -2.24
N MET A 385 3.98 9.14 -2.93
CA MET A 385 5.23 9.73 -2.48
C MET A 385 5.15 11.25 -2.40
N PHE A 386 4.58 11.91 -3.42
CA PHE A 386 4.35 13.36 -3.38
C PHE A 386 3.42 13.76 -2.23
N VAL A 387 2.27 13.08 -2.09
CA VAL A 387 1.28 13.43 -1.07
C VAL A 387 1.84 13.19 0.35
N GLY A 388 2.63 12.12 0.56
CA GLY A 388 3.34 11.87 1.82
C GLY A 388 4.34 12.96 2.17
N LEU A 389 5.21 13.33 1.22
CA LEU A 389 6.20 14.40 1.39
C LEU A 389 5.54 15.76 1.63
N ALA A 390 4.52 16.12 0.84
CA ALA A 390 3.80 17.38 0.97
C ALA A 390 3.01 17.48 2.29
N ASN A 391 2.44 16.37 2.79
CA ASN A 391 1.86 16.35 4.12
C ASN A 391 2.91 16.61 5.21
N PHE A 392 4.07 15.99 5.12
CA PHE A 392 5.13 16.17 6.12
C PHE A 392 5.67 17.61 6.12
N LEU A 393 6.05 18.14 4.96
CA LEU A 393 6.71 19.45 4.80
C LEU A 393 5.78 20.67 4.87
N HIS A 394 4.47 20.46 4.67
CA HIS A 394 3.50 21.56 4.59
C HIS A 394 2.30 21.38 5.53
N GLY A 395 2.56 20.73 6.68
CA GLY A 395 1.63 20.68 7.80
C GLY A 395 0.31 20.00 7.45
N ASN A 396 0.38 18.80 6.88
CA ASN A 396 -0.74 17.94 6.50
C ASN A 396 -1.70 18.56 5.46
N ILE A 397 -1.17 19.17 4.40
CA ILE A 397 -1.96 19.87 3.37
C ILE A 397 -3.04 18.99 2.71
N ALA A 398 -2.74 17.74 2.37
CA ALA A 398 -3.71 16.85 1.74
C ALA A 398 -4.83 16.46 2.72
N LYS A 399 -4.48 16.19 3.98
CA LYS A 399 -5.46 15.92 5.05
C LYS A 399 -6.34 17.14 5.31
N LYS A 400 -5.77 18.35 5.33
CA LYS A 400 -6.52 19.61 5.48
C LYS A 400 -7.52 19.81 4.35
N LEU A 401 -7.11 19.61 3.09
CA LEU A 401 -8.01 19.74 1.94
C LEU A 401 -9.12 18.68 2.01
N PHE A 402 -8.79 17.40 2.18
CA PHE A 402 -9.80 16.33 2.22
C PHE A 402 -10.80 16.49 3.38
N THR A 403 -10.33 16.75 4.60
CA THR A 403 -11.18 16.81 5.80
C THR A 403 -11.96 18.12 5.98
N ARG A 404 -11.63 19.17 5.20
CA ARG A 404 -12.42 20.42 5.14
C ARG A 404 -13.75 20.25 4.42
N ASP A 405 -13.87 19.25 3.54
CA ASP A 405 -15.07 19.04 2.74
C ASP A 405 -16.29 18.68 3.60
N PRO A 406 -17.49 19.26 3.34
CA PRO A 406 -18.67 19.03 4.17
C PRO A 406 -19.08 17.56 4.33
N VAL A 407 -18.92 16.74 3.28
CA VAL A 407 -19.28 15.31 3.34
C VAL A 407 -18.29 14.57 4.22
N VAL A 408 -16.98 14.77 4.01
CA VAL A 408 -15.92 14.12 4.80
C VAL A 408 -15.99 14.56 6.26
N LYS A 409 -16.14 15.86 6.53
CA LYS A 409 -16.26 16.42 7.88
C LYS A 409 -17.43 15.80 8.65
N ARG A 410 -18.62 15.70 8.01
CA ARG A 410 -19.79 15.03 8.59
C ARG A 410 -19.52 13.54 8.83
N GLY A 411 -18.86 12.88 7.88
CA GLY A 411 -18.45 11.48 7.98
C GLY A 411 -17.60 11.22 9.22
N LEU A 412 -16.52 12.00 9.39
CA LEU A 412 -15.63 11.92 10.55
C LEU A 412 -16.37 12.19 11.87
N GLN A 413 -17.16 13.27 11.95
CA GLN A 413 -17.92 13.63 13.15
C GLN A 413 -18.88 12.54 13.61
N LEU A 414 -19.58 11.89 12.67
CA LEU A 414 -20.46 10.76 12.98
C LEU A 414 -19.69 9.49 13.33
N SER A 415 -18.46 9.34 12.81
CA SER A 415 -17.62 8.14 12.98
C SER A 415 -16.83 8.12 14.29
N GLU A 416 -16.55 9.28 14.89
CA GLU A 416 -15.68 9.40 16.08
C GLU A 416 -15.98 8.40 17.23
N PRO A 417 -17.24 8.05 17.57
CA PRO A 417 -17.52 7.01 18.60
C PRO A 417 -16.99 5.60 18.27
N TYR A 418 -16.61 5.34 17.02
CA TYR A 418 -16.04 4.08 16.54
C TYR A 418 -14.53 4.17 16.28
N LEU A 419 -13.94 5.37 16.36
CA LEU A 419 -12.53 5.63 16.10
C LEU A 419 -11.76 5.71 17.42
N LYS A 420 -11.26 4.56 17.89
CA LYS A 420 -10.51 4.47 19.16
C LYS A 420 -9.15 5.15 19.01
N ARG A 421 -8.93 6.23 19.76
CA ARG A 421 -7.64 6.93 19.88
C ARG A 421 -6.88 6.49 21.13
N ASP A 422 -5.55 6.40 21.04
CA ASP A 422 -4.66 6.30 22.21
C ASP A 422 -3.62 7.43 22.15
N PRO A 423 -3.63 8.39 23.10
CA PRO A 423 -2.70 9.52 23.11
C PRO A 423 -1.24 9.10 23.32
N LYS A 424 -0.96 7.85 23.72
CA LYS A 424 0.41 7.32 23.87
C LYS A 424 1.04 6.88 22.55
N LEU A 425 0.24 6.65 21.49
CA LEU A 425 0.79 6.22 20.20
C LEU A 425 1.77 7.25 19.61
N PRO A 426 1.46 8.57 19.57
CA PRO A 426 2.44 9.60 19.20
C PRO A 426 3.73 9.60 20.04
N GLU A 427 3.65 9.27 21.33
CA GLU A 427 4.82 9.17 22.22
C GLU A 427 5.69 7.97 21.84
N LEU A 428 5.06 6.80 21.61
CA LEU A 428 5.71 5.58 21.13
C LEU A 428 6.37 5.75 19.76
N TRP A 429 5.77 6.50 18.85
CA TRP A 429 6.36 6.81 17.54
C TRP A 429 7.62 7.66 17.69
N ALA A 430 7.56 8.71 18.51
CA ALA A 430 8.70 9.57 18.79
C ALA A 430 9.84 8.84 19.52
N GLU A 431 9.54 7.95 20.48
CA GLU A 431 10.52 7.11 21.17
C GLU A 431 11.28 6.20 20.18
N ARG A 432 10.55 5.53 19.29
CA ARG A 432 11.12 4.67 18.25
C ARG A 432 11.93 5.46 17.22
N ASP A 433 11.44 6.62 16.77
CA ASP A 433 12.21 7.47 15.82
C ASP A 433 13.47 8.08 16.45
N ALA A 434 13.48 8.26 17.78
CA ALA A 434 14.64 8.70 18.53
C ALA A 434 15.76 7.64 18.62
N GLU A 435 15.50 6.35 18.33
CA GLU A 435 16.56 5.32 18.30
C GLU A 435 17.72 5.73 17.37
N PRO A 436 18.98 5.39 17.72
CA PRO A 436 20.11 5.60 16.84
C PRO A 436 19.96 4.84 15.51
N ILE A 437 20.05 5.56 14.40
CA ILE A 437 20.15 4.98 13.06
C ILE A 437 21.49 4.24 12.98
N LYS A 438 21.46 2.91 12.97
CA LYS A 438 22.66 2.09 12.73
C LYS A 438 22.87 1.92 11.23
N GLU A 439 24.12 2.03 10.78
CA GLU A 439 24.46 1.65 9.41
C GLU A 439 24.19 0.16 9.21
N THR A 440 23.34 -0.16 8.23
CA THR A 440 23.18 -1.52 7.73
C THR A 440 24.18 -1.80 6.62
N GLY A 441 24.70 -3.03 6.59
CA GLY A 441 25.74 -3.43 5.66
C GLY A 441 25.34 -3.37 4.19
N THR A 442 26.33 -3.53 3.33
CA THR A 442 26.12 -3.95 1.95
C THR A 442 25.64 -5.40 1.93
N VAL A 443 24.86 -5.78 0.91
CA VAL A 443 24.62 -7.21 0.63
C VAL A 443 25.90 -7.77 0.02
N GLU A 444 26.87 -8.13 0.87
CA GLU A 444 27.98 -8.95 0.41
C GLU A 444 27.42 -10.30 -0.07
N LYS A 445 27.71 -10.65 -1.33
CA LYS A 445 27.48 -12.00 -1.88
C LYS A 445 28.47 -13.02 -1.30
N ALA A 446 28.76 -12.93 0.00
CA ALA A 446 29.86 -13.58 0.69
C ALA A 446 29.82 -15.11 0.56
N GLY A 447 30.58 -15.64 -0.41
CA GLY A 447 30.92 -17.07 -0.50
C GLY A 447 29.78 -18.07 -0.74
N TRP A 448 28.54 -17.64 -0.96
CA TRP A 448 27.36 -18.52 -1.07
C TRP A 448 27.45 -19.57 -2.20
N GLU A 449 28.27 -19.34 -3.22
CA GLU A 449 28.57 -20.31 -4.29
C GLU A 449 29.43 -21.51 -3.81
N ARG A 450 30.07 -21.39 -2.63
CA ARG A 450 30.87 -22.46 -1.99
C ARG A 450 30.36 -22.80 -0.58
N ALA A 451 29.21 -22.28 -0.20
CA ALA A 451 28.56 -22.58 1.08
C ALA A 451 28.12 -24.05 1.12
N ALA A 452 28.30 -24.69 2.28
CA ALA A 452 27.78 -26.04 2.48
C ALA A 452 26.25 -26.01 2.53
N GLU A 453 25.61 -26.91 1.79
CA GLU A 453 24.15 -27.08 1.84
C GLU A 453 23.77 -27.95 3.05
N SER A 454 22.83 -27.46 3.84
CA SER A 454 22.05 -28.26 4.79
C SER A 454 20.71 -28.59 4.16
N VAL A 455 20.38 -29.88 4.13
CA VAL A 455 19.15 -30.43 3.56
C VAL A 455 18.31 -31.01 4.70
N VAL A 456 17.06 -30.57 4.80
CA VAL A 456 16.07 -31.11 5.75
C VAL A 456 14.92 -31.69 4.95
N GLU A 457 14.80 -33.02 4.93
CA GLU A 457 13.65 -33.72 4.36
C GLU A 457 12.51 -33.74 5.39
N LEU A 458 11.31 -33.35 4.96
CA LEU A 458 10.14 -33.25 5.83
C LEU A 458 9.48 -34.62 6.03
N ASP A 459 9.06 -34.90 7.26
CA ASP A 459 8.35 -36.14 7.60
C ASP A 459 6.91 -36.12 7.08
N LEU A 460 6.73 -36.55 5.83
CA LEU A 460 5.42 -36.61 5.18
C LEU A 460 4.48 -37.66 5.81
N THR A 461 4.97 -38.56 6.67
CA THR A 461 4.10 -39.52 7.40
C THR A 461 3.17 -38.82 8.38
N LYS A 462 3.53 -37.61 8.82
CA LYS A 462 2.73 -36.72 9.69
C LYS A 462 1.78 -35.80 8.92
N MET A 463 1.68 -35.91 7.59
CA MET A 463 0.81 -35.06 6.79
C MET A 463 -0.66 -35.29 7.14
N ILE A 464 -1.39 -34.20 7.40
CA ILE A 464 -2.80 -34.23 7.81
C ILE A 464 -3.68 -33.44 6.84
N SER A 465 -4.89 -33.91 6.59
CA SER A 465 -5.88 -33.13 5.83
C SER A 465 -6.56 -32.10 6.73
N HIS A 466 -6.66 -30.85 6.27
CA HIS A 466 -7.49 -29.84 6.94
C HIS A 466 -8.98 -29.97 6.55
N GLN A 467 -9.29 -30.76 5.53
CA GLN A 467 -10.65 -31.03 5.03
C GLN A 467 -10.76 -32.53 4.70
N PRO A 468 -10.89 -33.43 5.71
CA PRO A 468 -10.81 -34.88 5.51
C PRO A 468 -11.90 -35.46 4.58
N ASP A 469 -13.05 -34.78 4.48
CA ASP A 469 -14.14 -35.15 3.56
C ASP A 469 -13.83 -34.82 2.09
N ILE A 470 -12.84 -33.97 1.84
CA ILE A 470 -12.42 -33.51 0.49
C ILE A 470 -11.08 -34.13 0.09
N LEU A 471 -10.10 -34.07 0.99
CA LEU A 471 -8.75 -34.59 0.80
C LEU A 471 -8.46 -35.71 1.80
N ASN A 472 -8.08 -36.87 1.30
CA ASN A 472 -7.64 -38.02 2.06
C ASN A 472 -6.12 -38.20 1.94
N VAL A 473 -5.43 -38.47 3.05
CA VAL A 473 -3.97 -38.66 3.10
C VAL A 473 -3.67 -40.08 3.55
N THR A 474 -2.91 -40.82 2.75
CA THR A 474 -2.52 -42.22 3.02
C THR A 474 -1.03 -42.44 2.75
N GLN A 475 -0.46 -43.52 3.28
CA GLN A 475 0.91 -43.94 2.98
C GLN A 475 0.88 -45.16 2.04
N SER A 476 1.65 -45.14 0.96
CA SER A 476 1.73 -46.25 -0.01
C SER A 476 3.10 -46.31 -0.68
N GLU A 477 3.75 -47.48 -0.60
CA GLU A 477 5.02 -47.82 -1.26
C GLU A 477 6.12 -46.74 -1.11
N GLY A 478 6.32 -46.24 0.12
CA GLY A 478 7.33 -45.22 0.41
C GLY A 478 6.98 -43.80 -0.04
N ALA A 479 5.73 -43.52 -0.38
CA ALA A 479 5.22 -42.19 -0.69
C ALA A 479 3.96 -41.86 0.11
N THR A 480 3.77 -40.59 0.44
CA THR A 480 2.49 -40.07 0.93
C THR A 480 1.58 -39.77 -0.26
N VAL A 481 0.36 -40.31 -0.25
CA VAL A 481 -0.61 -40.15 -1.33
C VAL A 481 -1.72 -39.23 -0.85
N VAL A 482 -1.86 -38.08 -1.51
CA VAL A 482 -2.97 -37.15 -1.32
C VAL A 482 -4.00 -37.43 -2.40
N LYS A 483 -5.20 -37.87 -1.99
CA LYS A 483 -6.35 -38.04 -2.88
C LYS A 483 -7.37 -36.95 -2.63
N GLY A 484 -7.89 -36.34 -3.70
CA GLY A 484 -8.98 -35.38 -3.62
C GLY A 484 -10.17 -35.81 -4.45
N SER A 485 -11.38 -35.49 -3.99
CA SER A 485 -12.64 -35.79 -4.69
C SER A 485 -13.74 -34.79 -4.35
N GLY A 486 -14.82 -34.77 -5.15
CA GLY A 486 -15.98 -33.90 -4.94
C GLY A 486 -15.87 -32.54 -5.64
N ASP A 487 -16.65 -31.55 -5.16
CA ASP A 487 -16.55 -30.17 -5.64
C ASP A 487 -16.12 -29.23 -4.52
N TRP A 488 -15.07 -28.45 -4.78
CA TRP A 488 -14.39 -27.62 -3.81
C TRP A 488 -13.64 -26.47 -4.50
N LYS A 489 -13.56 -25.30 -3.83
CA LYS A 489 -12.86 -24.10 -4.32
C LYS A 489 -11.38 -24.12 -3.97
N ALA A 490 -11.07 -24.42 -2.71
CA ALA A 490 -9.73 -24.64 -2.20
C ALA A 490 -9.76 -25.71 -1.11
N ALA A 491 -8.71 -26.53 -1.05
CA ALA A 491 -8.50 -27.52 0.01
C ALA A 491 -6.99 -27.64 0.31
N SER A 492 -6.63 -28.17 1.48
CA SER A 492 -5.22 -28.19 1.91
C SER A 492 -4.86 -29.36 2.82
N VAL A 493 -3.58 -29.75 2.74
CA VAL A 493 -2.94 -30.67 3.67
C VAL A 493 -1.84 -29.94 4.44
N GLY A 494 -1.81 -30.11 5.76
CA GLY A 494 -0.77 -29.62 6.64
C GLY A 494 0.36 -30.62 6.79
N ILE A 495 1.58 -30.12 6.89
CA ILE A 495 2.81 -30.84 7.19
C ILE A 495 3.36 -30.21 8.48
N PRO A 496 3.17 -30.87 9.65
CA PRO A 496 3.74 -30.40 10.90
C PRO A 496 5.27 -30.37 10.81
N VAL A 497 5.88 -29.25 11.17
CA VAL A 497 7.34 -29.11 11.27
C VAL A 497 7.65 -28.52 12.64
N SER A 498 8.50 -29.21 13.42
CA SER A 498 8.78 -28.82 14.80
C SER A 498 9.86 -27.73 14.82
N SER A 499 9.45 -26.46 14.87
CA SER A 499 10.32 -25.28 14.99
C SER A 499 11.59 -25.33 14.11
N LEU A 500 11.40 -25.48 12.79
CA LEU A 500 12.49 -25.64 11.84
C LEU A 500 13.10 -24.29 11.44
N ASP A 501 14.38 -24.07 11.76
CA ASP A 501 15.16 -22.92 11.30
C ASP A 501 15.53 -23.04 9.82
N ILE A 502 15.11 -22.05 9.02
CA ILE A 502 15.35 -21.89 7.59
C ILE A 502 16.27 -20.68 7.30
N ALA A 503 17.08 -20.23 8.26
CA ALA A 503 18.13 -19.25 8.01
C ALA A 503 19.06 -19.70 6.88
N GLY A 504 19.26 -18.82 5.88
CA GLY A 504 20.02 -19.14 4.67
C GLY A 504 19.28 -20.02 3.65
N LEU A 505 17.94 -20.11 3.70
CA LEU A 505 17.13 -20.80 2.69
C LEU A 505 17.58 -20.44 1.26
N ASP A 506 17.93 -21.46 0.48
CA ASP A 506 18.32 -21.34 -0.94
C ASP A 506 17.16 -21.77 -1.85
N ARG A 507 16.50 -22.89 -1.51
CA ARG A 507 15.39 -23.47 -2.27
C ARG A 507 14.57 -24.49 -1.47
N VAL A 508 13.33 -24.71 -1.90
CA VAL A 508 12.51 -25.86 -1.50
C VAL A 508 12.36 -26.78 -2.70
N GLU A 509 12.72 -28.06 -2.54
CA GLU A 509 12.60 -29.09 -3.56
C GLU A 509 11.43 -30.03 -3.25
N PHE A 510 10.76 -30.48 -4.30
CA PHE A 510 9.62 -31.39 -4.26
C PHE A 510 9.88 -32.57 -5.18
N GLU A 511 9.73 -33.78 -4.65
CA GLU A 511 9.82 -35.03 -5.40
C GLU A 511 8.44 -35.71 -5.41
N PHE A 512 7.86 -35.85 -6.59
CA PHE A 512 6.57 -36.51 -6.80
C PHE A 512 6.73 -37.86 -7.50
N GLY A 513 5.77 -38.75 -7.27
CA GLY A 513 5.62 -40.02 -7.99
C GLY A 513 4.68 -39.88 -9.19
N SER A 514 3.89 -40.91 -9.44
CA SER A 514 2.78 -40.80 -10.39
C SER A 514 1.68 -39.87 -9.86
N PHE A 515 0.94 -39.30 -10.81
CA PHE A 515 -0.33 -38.63 -10.58
C PHE A 515 -1.40 -39.28 -11.47
N GLU A 516 -2.59 -39.46 -10.92
CA GLU A 516 -3.81 -39.87 -11.64
C GLU A 516 -4.92 -38.86 -11.35
N GLY A 517 -5.72 -38.48 -12.34
CA GLY A 517 -6.88 -37.62 -12.14
C GLY A 517 -7.67 -37.34 -13.42
N ASN A 518 -8.78 -36.64 -13.28
CA ASN A 518 -9.73 -36.42 -14.38
C ASN A 518 -9.34 -35.28 -15.36
N THR A 519 -8.17 -34.66 -15.19
CA THR A 519 -7.59 -33.69 -16.14
C THR A 519 -6.19 -34.12 -16.61
N PRO A 520 -5.77 -33.84 -17.87
CA PRO A 520 -4.45 -34.22 -18.40
C PRO A 520 -3.23 -33.62 -17.67
N SER A 521 -3.45 -32.59 -16.86
CA SER A 521 -2.45 -31.98 -15.97
C SER A 521 -3.17 -31.48 -14.72
N LEU A 522 -2.49 -31.53 -13.58
CA LEU A 522 -2.98 -30.95 -12.32
C LEU A 522 -2.94 -29.42 -12.31
N GLY A 523 -2.18 -28.76 -13.18
CA GLY A 523 -1.91 -27.32 -13.07
C GLY A 523 -0.98 -27.01 -11.90
N SER A 524 -1.28 -25.96 -11.13
CA SER A 524 -0.41 -25.48 -10.05
C SER A 524 -0.95 -25.78 -8.65
N MET A 525 -0.04 -26.05 -7.73
CA MET A 525 -0.30 -26.20 -6.30
C MET A 525 0.47 -25.11 -5.55
N ARG A 526 -0.15 -24.42 -4.58
CA ARG A 526 0.57 -23.48 -3.72
C ARG A 526 1.16 -24.24 -2.54
N PHE A 527 2.39 -23.93 -2.15
CA PHE A 527 2.88 -24.28 -0.82
C PHE A 527 2.97 -23.04 0.04
N ARG A 528 2.73 -23.20 1.34
CA ARG A 528 2.82 -22.15 2.34
C ARG A 528 3.60 -22.65 3.54
N MET A 529 4.65 -21.94 3.93
CA MET A 529 5.32 -22.12 5.22
C MET A 529 4.75 -21.08 6.18
N SER A 530 4.47 -21.45 7.42
CA SER A 530 3.92 -20.55 8.45
C SER A 530 4.78 -20.55 9.71
N ASP A 531 4.98 -19.37 10.30
CA ASP A 531 5.75 -19.20 11.54
C ASP A 531 4.84 -19.26 12.79
N LYS A 532 5.46 -19.14 13.97
CA LYS A 532 4.79 -19.20 15.28
C LYS A 532 3.72 -18.13 15.53
N VAL A 533 3.71 -17.03 14.76
CA VAL A 533 2.68 -15.97 14.85
C VAL A 533 1.67 -16.01 13.70
N GLY A 534 1.71 -17.09 12.90
CA GLY A 534 0.77 -17.32 11.80
C GLY A 534 1.05 -16.49 10.55
N GLN A 535 2.22 -15.82 10.46
CA GLN A 535 2.66 -15.26 9.19
C GLN A 535 2.93 -16.37 8.19
N SER A 536 2.96 -16.03 6.90
CA SER A 536 3.00 -17.04 5.86
C SER A 536 3.85 -16.61 4.67
N ARG A 537 4.89 -17.40 4.37
CA ARG A 537 5.61 -17.37 3.11
C ARG A 537 5.05 -18.41 2.15
N TRP A 538 4.97 -18.09 0.87
CA TRP A 538 4.35 -19.00 -0.10
C TRP A 538 4.87 -18.83 -1.52
N SER A 539 4.70 -19.87 -2.33
CA SER A 539 4.90 -19.86 -3.77
C SER A 539 4.12 -20.99 -4.44
N TYR A 540 4.13 -21.05 -5.77
CA TYR A 540 3.48 -22.09 -6.55
C TYR A 540 4.48 -23.09 -7.14
N VAL A 541 4.06 -24.35 -7.21
CA VAL A 541 4.70 -25.40 -8.02
C VAL A 541 3.72 -25.76 -9.14
N THR A 542 4.11 -25.55 -10.39
CA THR A 542 3.32 -25.98 -11.55
C THR A 542 3.73 -27.41 -11.93
N LEU A 543 2.77 -28.33 -11.88
CA LEU A 543 2.96 -29.76 -12.06
C LEU A 543 2.91 -30.13 -13.55
N GLU A 544 4.05 -29.98 -14.20
CA GLU A 544 4.24 -30.31 -15.62
C GLU A 544 4.19 -31.84 -15.89
N PRO A 545 3.52 -32.30 -16.97
CA PRO A 545 3.49 -33.72 -17.34
C PRO A 545 4.89 -34.32 -17.53
N GLY A 546 5.13 -35.48 -16.93
CA GLY A 546 6.40 -36.21 -17.03
C GLY A 546 7.53 -35.69 -16.14
N SER A 547 7.37 -34.55 -15.47
CA SER A 547 8.30 -34.08 -14.45
C SER A 547 7.98 -34.70 -13.08
N THR A 548 9.02 -35.15 -12.37
CA THR A 548 8.90 -35.71 -11.00
C THR A 548 9.68 -34.91 -9.96
N HIS A 549 10.49 -33.94 -10.38
CA HIS A 549 11.34 -33.13 -9.51
C HIS A 549 11.09 -31.65 -9.82
N TYR A 550 10.85 -30.86 -8.77
CA TYR A 550 10.62 -29.42 -8.88
C TYR A 550 11.44 -28.70 -7.81
N SER A 551 11.89 -27.49 -8.12
CA SER A 551 12.70 -26.68 -7.21
C SER A 551 12.24 -25.23 -7.26
N VAL A 552 11.90 -24.66 -6.11
CA VAL A 552 11.48 -23.26 -5.97
C VAL A 552 12.52 -22.54 -5.13
N LYS A 553 13.22 -21.59 -5.75
CA LYS A 553 14.28 -20.80 -5.11
C LYS A 553 13.69 -19.87 -4.06
N ALA A 554 14.45 -19.58 -3.00
CA ALA A 554 14.03 -18.68 -1.93
C ALA A 554 13.60 -17.29 -2.44
N ARG A 555 14.27 -16.78 -3.48
CA ARG A 555 13.92 -15.52 -4.15
C ARG A 555 12.55 -15.51 -4.82
N ASP A 556 11.98 -16.68 -5.07
CA ASP A 556 10.66 -16.91 -5.68
C ASP A 556 9.61 -17.32 -4.63
N ILE A 557 9.92 -17.17 -3.34
CA ILE A 557 9.02 -17.37 -2.21
C ILE A 557 8.65 -16.00 -1.63
N TYR A 558 7.36 -15.70 -1.59
CA TYR A 558 6.84 -14.36 -1.34
C TYR A 558 6.34 -14.17 0.09
N CYS A 559 6.13 -12.90 0.46
CA CYS A 559 5.90 -12.34 1.80
C CYS A 559 7.20 -12.08 2.58
N PHE A 560 7.46 -10.80 2.86
CA PHE A 560 8.74 -10.35 3.42
C PHE A 560 8.86 -10.59 4.94
N THR A 561 7.77 -10.47 5.72
CA THR A 561 7.82 -10.29 7.19
C THR A 561 8.27 -11.50 8.03
N PHE A 562 8.36 -12.66 7.39
CA PHE A 562 8.52 -13.98 8.02
C PHE A 562 9.73 -14.15 8.95
N ASP A 563 9.55 -14.82 10.09
CA ASP A 563 10.66 -15.30 10.93
C ASP A 563 11.46 -16.40 10.21
N HIS A 564 12.66 -16.71 10.70
CA HIS A 564 13.44 -17.85 10.20
C HIS A 564 12.96 -19.20 10.71
N VAL A 565 12.08 -19.23 11.72
CA VAL A 565 11.58 -20.48 12.32
C VAL A 565 10.17 -20.77 11.83
N ILE A 566 9.98 -21.93 11.20
CA ILE A 566 8.67 -22.39 10.71
C ILE A 566 8.08 -23.47 11.61
N GLU A 567 6.78 -23.37 11.87
CA GLU A 567 6.01 -24.29 12.73
C GLU A 567 5.02 -25.16 11.94
N SER A 568 4.73 -24.77 10.70
CA SER A 568 3.96 -25.60 9.77
C SER A 568 4.36 -25.31 8.33
N MET A 569 4.26 -26.33 7.48
CA MET A 569 4.12 -26.15 6.04
C MET A 569 2.74 -26.67 5.63
N ALA A 570 2.18 -26.15 4.55
CA ALA A 570 0.92 -26.63 4.00
C ALA A 570 0.99 -26.65 2.47
N LEU A 571 0.37 -27.66 1.86
CA LEU A 571 0.10 -27.69 0.43
C LEU A 571 -1.37 -27.30 0.24
N VAL A 572 -1.61 -26.34 -0.63
CA VAL A 572 -2.94 -25.79 -0.92
C VAL A 572 -3.24 -26.01 -2.40
N PHE A 573 -4.35 -26.68 -2.64
CA PHE A 573 -4.91 -26.94 -3.95
C PHE A 573 -6.04 -25.92 -4.13
N GLU A 574 -5.95 -25.04 -5.14
CA GLU A 574 -6.90 -23.95 -5.38
C GLU A 574 -7.44 -24.02 -6.81
N ARG A 575 -8.75 -24.21 -6.98
CA ARG A 575 -9.44 -24.31 -8.28
C ARG A 575 -10.02 -22.98 -8.76
N GLU A 576 -10.06 -21.97 -7.90
CA GLU A 576 -10.44 -20.59 -8.23
C GLU A 576 -9.24 -19.65 -8.10
N SER A 577 -9.24 -18.56 -8.88
CA SER A 577 -8.13 -17.61 -8.89
C SER A 577 -7.95 -16.88 -7.57
N TRP A 578 -6.74 -16.99 -7.01
CA TRP A 578 -6.28 -16.09 -5.95
C TRP A 578 -5.99 -14.72 -6.56
N PHE A 579 -6.99 -13.83 -6.51
CA PHE A 579 -6.91 -12.47 -7.07
C PHE A 579 -6.56 -12.50 -8.58
N TYR A 580 -5.54 -11.75 -9.03
CA TYR A 580 -5.09 -11.75 -10.44
C TYR A 580 -4.23 -12.97 -10.83
N HIS A 581 -4.11 -13.99 -9.97
CA HIS A 581 -3.26 -15.16 -10.25
C HIS A 581 -4.06 -16.35 -10.77
N HIS A 582 -3.59 -16.93 -11.88
CA HIS A 582 -4.20 -18.06 -12.57
C HIS A 582 -3.40 -19.37 -12.38
N ALA A 583 -2.61 -19.45 -11.31
CA ALA A 583 -1.92 -20.66 -10.88
C ALA A 583 -2.90 -21.64 -10.21
N LEU A 584 -3.79 -22.20 -11.03
CA LEU A 584 -4.90 -23.05 -10.59
C LEU A 584 -4.53 -24.52 -10.58
N PHE A 585 -4.98 -25.22 -9.54
CA PHE A 585 -5.17 -26.65 -9.57
C PHE A 585 -6.39 -26.96 -10.46
N ARG A 586 -6.30 -27.96 -11.33
CA ARG A 586 -7.28 -28.19 -12.40
C ARG A 586 -8.22 -29.37 -12.13
N SER A 587 -7.70 -30.42 -11.51
CA SER A 587 -8.46 -31.63 -11.22
C SER A 587 -9.28 -31.47 -9.93
N ASN A 588 -10.53 -31.93 -9.94
CA ASN A 588 -11.31 -32.11 -8.71
C ASN A 588 -11.30 -33.55 -8.19
N GLU A 589 -10.89 -34.51 -9.03
CA GLU A 589 -10.70 -35.92 -8.68
C GLU A 589 -9.26 -36.32 -8.99
N PHE A 590 -8.44 -36.51 -7.97
CA PHE A 590 -7.02 -36.78 -8.15
C PHE A 590 -6.42 -37.72 -7.10
N SER A 591 -5.27 -38.30 -7.44
CA SER A 591 -4.36 -39.03 -6.57
C SER A 591 -2.95 -38.59 -6.90
N LEU A 592 -2.34 -37.77 -6.04
CA LEU A 592 -0.98 -37.24 -6.17
C LEU A 592 -0.06 -37.97 -5.19
N ARG A 593 0.99 -38.62 -5.70
CA ARG A 593 2.02 -39.27 -4.87
C ARG A 593 3.15 -38.30 -4.59
N ILE A 594 3.46 -38.06 -3.33
CA ILE A 594 4.52 -37.18 -2.85
C ILE A 594 5.57 -38.06 -2.17
N LYS A 595 6.79 -38.08 -2.71
CA LYS A 595 7.88 -38.90 -2.18
C LYS A 595 8.69 -38.15 -1.14
N ALA A 596 9.06 -36.91 -1.44
CA ALA A 596 9.85 -36.07 -0.54
C ALA A 596 9.55 -34.59 -0.74
N ILE A 597 9.72 -33.82 0.33
CA ILE A 597 9.82 -32.37 0.30
C ILE A 597 11.08 -32.01 1.09
N ARG A 598 12.00 -31.28 0.48
CA ARG A 598 13.31 -30.97 1.04
C ARG A 598 13.49 -29.46 1.13
N ILE A 599 13.76 -28.96 2.33
CA ILE A 599 14.15 -27.58 2.56
C ILE A 599 15.68 -27.52 2.53
N ILE A 600 16.22 -26.70 1.61
CA ILE A 600 17.66 -26.60 1.39
C ILE A 600 18.09 -25.18 1.76
N ALA A 601 18.91 -25.09 2.79
CA ALA A 601 19.52 -23.86 3.26
C ALA A 601 21.04 -23.94 3.13
N LYS A 602 21.67 -22.85 2.69
CA LYS A 602 23.12 -22.70 2.65
C LYS A 602 23.60 -22.10 3.96
N LYS A 603 24.74 -22.59 4.46
CA LYS A 603 25.41 -22.00 5.63
C LYS A 603 26.66 -21.23 5.17
N PRO A 604 26.82 -19.95 5.54
CA PRO A 604 28.07 -19.24 5.32
C PRO A 604 29.24 -20.07 5.82
N ALA A 605 30.33 -20.13 5.06
CA ALA A 605 31.56 -20.71 5.59
C ALA A 605 31.97 -19.89 6.82
N THR A 606 31.99 -20.52 8.00
CA THR A 606 32.52 -19.91 9.22
C THR A 606 33.94 -19.43 8.91
N GLN A 607 34.18 -18.12 9.01
CA GLN A 607 35.54 -17.60 9.02
C GLN A 607 36.29 -18.31 10.16
N ARG A 608 37.41 -18.94 9.81
CA ARG A 608 38.31 -19.61 10.76
C ARG A 608 39.25 -18.61 11.38
#